data_AF-A0A9E6WHI8-F1
#
_entry.id   AF-A0A9E6WHI8-F1
#
_cell.length_a   1.000
_cell.length_b   1.000
_cell.length_c   1.000
_cell.angle_alpha   90.00
_cell.angle_beta   90.00
_cell.angle_gamma   90.00
#
_symmetry.space_group_name_H-M   'P 1'
#
loop_
_entity.id
_entity.type
_entity.pdbx_description
1 polymer ?
#
loop_
_entity_poly.entity_id
_entity_poly.type
_entity_poly.pdbx_seq_one_letter_code
_entity_poly.pdbx_strand_id
1 'polypeptide(L)'
;GAALAAAIMSFPLMVRAMRLAIEAVDPRLEDAAATLGASRARVFLTVTLPLIAPGVLAGAILAFAKAMGEFGATITFVSNIPGQTQTVPSAIYAFLQVPGGEASALRLVAVSVVLAVGALLASEALARRMRARSGPGAGMI
;
A
#
# COMPACT_ATOMS: atom_id res chain seq x y z
N GLY A 1 -3.89 8.97 -17.56
CA GLY A 1 -4.68 7.73 -17.71
C GLY A 1 -4.32 6.70 -16.66
N ALA A 2 -3.14 6.06 -16.78
CA ALA A 2 -2.76 4.89 -15.98
C ALA A 2 -2.79 5.15 -14.46
N ALA A 3 -2.24 6.28 -14.01
CA ALA A 3 -2.27 6.67 -12.60
C ALA A 3 -3.70 6.81 -12.04
N LEU A 4 -4.63 7.36 -12.81
CA LEU A 4 -6.02 7.53 -12.39
C LEU A 4 -6.74 6.18 -12.31
N ALA A 5 -6.56 5.32 -13.31
CA ALA A 5 -7.11 3.97 -13.32
C ALA A 5 -6.61 3.14 -12.12
N ALA A 6 -5.30 3.19 -11.86
CA ALA A 6 -4.69 2.54 -10.72
C ALA A 6 -5.18 3.10 -9.37
N ALA A 7 -5.36 4.42 -9.26
CA ALA A 7 -5.90 5.05 -8.05
C ALA A 7 -7.34 4.60 -7.77
N ILE A 8 -8.22 4.63 -8.77
CA ILE A 8 -9.63 4.21 -8.60
C ILE A 8 -9.72 2.73 -8.19
N MET A 9 -8.92 1.86 -8.82
CA MET A 9 -8.92 0.42 -8.53
C MET A 9 -8.34 0.08 -7.14
N SER A 10 -7.41 0.88 -6.63
CA SER A 10 -6.74 0.64 -5.35
C SER A 10 -7.41 1.36 -4.17
N PHE A 11 -8.20 2.41 -4.44
CA PHE A 11 -8.84 3.25 -3.44
C PHE A 11 -9.71 2.48 -2.43
N PRO A 12 -10.59 1.53 -2.80
CA PRO A 12 -11.44 0.82 -1.84
C PRO A 12 -10.64 0.01 -0.82
N LEU A 13 -9.52 -0.61 -1.25
CA LEU A 13 -8.64 -1.36 -0.37
C LEU A 13 -7.92 -0.43 0.62
N MET A 14 -7.45 0.73 0.13
CA MET A 14 -6.81 1.75 0.95
C MET A 14 -7.75 2.27 2.04
N VAL A 15 -8.97 2.67 1.64
CA VAL A 15 -9.99 3.21 2.54
C VAL A 15 -10.40 2.19 3.59
N ARG A 16 -10.56 0.91 3.21
CA ARG A 16 -10.89 -0.16 4.16
C ARG A 16 -9.83 -0.30 5.24
N ALA A 17 -8.54 -0.32 4.86
CA ALA A 17 -7.44 -0.42 5.81
C ALA A 17 -7.37 0.81 6.75
N MET A 18 -7.53 2.01 6.20
CA MET A 18 -7.57 3.26 6.98
C MET A 18 -8.76 3.30 7.95
N ARG A 19 -9.94 2.87 7.51
CA ARG A 19 -11.16 2.81 8.33
C ARG A 19 -10.98 1.88 9.53
N LEU A 20 -10.42 0.69 9.31
CA LEU A 20 -10.12 -0.25 10.41
C LEU A 20 -9.13 0.33 11.41
N ALA A 21 -8.16 1.11 10.95
CA ALA A 21 -7.19 1.78 11.82
C ALA A 21 -7.85 2.85 12.70
N ILE A 22 -8.75 3.64 12.12
CA ILE A 22 -9.53 4.67 12.84
C ILE A 22 -10.47 4.01 13.85
N GLU A 23 -11.19 2.95 13.46
CA GLU A 23 -12.10 2.22 14.35
C GLU A 23 -11.40 1.55 15.53
N ALA A 24 -10.10 1.29 15.42
CA ALA A 24 -9.30 0.71 16.50
C ALA A 24 -8.85 1.73 17.56
N VAL A 25 -9.04 3.04 17.33
CA VAL A 25 -8.70 4.09 18.29
C VAL A 25 -9.74 4.12 19.41
N ASP A 26 -9.30 4.05 20.67
CA ASP A 26 -10.19 4.25 21.83
C ASP A 26 -10.62 5.73 21.91
N PRO A 27 -11.93 6.04 21.79
CA PRO A 27 -12.44 7.42 21.89
C PRO A 27 -12.05 8.12 23.20
N ARG A 28 -11.81 7.36 24.27
CA ARG A 28 -11.43 7.91 25.59
C ARG A 28 -10.10 8.66 25.56
N LEU A 29 -9.20 8.30 24.63
CA LEU A 29 -7.92 9.01 24.46
C LEU A 29 -8.14 10.42 23.88
N GLU A 30 -9.11 10.57 22.98
CA GLU A 30 -9.49 11.86 22.40
C GLU A 30 -10.23 12.73 23.42
N ASP A 31 -11.15 12.13 24.18
CA ASP A 31 -11.87 12.80 25.26
C ASP A 31 -10.91 13.30 26.35
N ALA A 32 -9.93 12.49 26.75
CA ALA A 32 -8.91 12.88 27.71
C ALA A 32 -8.11 14.09 27.22
N ALA A 33 -7.67 14.10 25.96
CA ALA A 33 -6.97 15.24 25.39
C ALA A 33 -7.86 16.51 25.31
N ALA A 34 -9.15 16.34 24.99
CA ALA A 34 -10.10 17.45 24.96
C ALA A 34 -10.34 18.05 26.35
N THR A 35 -10.42 17.23 27.41
CA THR A 35 -10.56 17.73 28.80
C THR A 35 -9.34 18.50 29.29
N LEU A 36 -8.15 18.20 28.74
CA LEU A 36 -6.92 18.97 28.97
C LEU A 36 -6.85 20.28 28.16
N GLY A 37 -7.94 20.66 27.48
CA GLY A 37 -8.05 21.92 26.72
C GLY A 37 -7.46 21.85 25.31
N ALA A 38 -7.18 20.66 24.78
CA ALA A 38 -6.73 20.54 23.39
C ALA A 38 -7.87 20.85 22.41
N SER A 39 -7.59 21.68 21.40
CA SER A 39 -8.51 21.91 20.29
C SER A 39 -8.64 20.65 19.42
N ARG A 40 -9.74 20.49 18.69
CA ARG A 40 -9.98 19.32 17.81
C ARG A 40 -8.82 19.04 16.84
N ALA A 41 -8.22 20.08 16.27
CA ALA A 41 -7.07 19.93 15.39
C ALA A 41 -5.83 19.41 16.14
N ARG A 42 -5.61 19.85 17.39
CA ARG A 42 -4.53 19.33 18.23
C ARG A 42 -4.79 17.86 18.59
N VAL A 43 -5.99 17.50 19.04
CA VAL A 43 -6.35 16.10 19.34
C VAL A 43 -6.09 15.20 18.12
N PHE A 44 -6.54 15.61 16.93
CA PHE A 44 -6.28 14.86 15.71
C PHE A 44 -4.78 14.71 15.43
N LEU A 45 -3.99 15.78 15.49
CA LEU A 45 -2.56 15.72 15.14
C LEU A 45 -1.68 15.01 16.18
N THR A 46 -2.06 15.06 17.47
CA THR A 46 -1.22 14.54 18.57
C THR A 46 -1.71 13.20 19.13
N VAL A 47 -2.97 12.83 18.92
CA VAL A 47 -3.56 11.58 19.44
C VAL A 47 -3.99 10.69 18.27
N THR A 48 -4.99 11.11 17.50
CA THR A 48 -5.61 10.27 16.46
C THR A 48 -4.60 9.90 15.37
N LEU A 49 -3.93 10.90 14.78
CA LEU A 49 -3.03 10.71 13.63
C LEU A 49 -1.85 9.78 13.95
N PRO A 50 -1.10 9.94 15.07
CA PRO A 50 -0.05 8.99 15.44
C PRO A 50 -0.58 7.56 15.68
N LEU A 51 -1.77 7.41 16.25
CA LEU A 51 -2.38 6.10 16.52
C LEU A 51 -2.82 5.39 15.23
N ILE A 52 -3.38 6.12 14.27
CA ILE A 52 -3.82 5.55 12.98
C ILE A 52 -2.69 5.46 11.95
N ALA A 53 -1.56 6.15 12.15
CA ALA A 53 -0.46 6.22 11.18
C ALA A 53 0.05 4.85 10.70
N PRO A 54 0.22 3.82 11.55
CA PRO A 54 0.60 2.49 11.09
C PRO A 54 -0.44 1.88 10.13
N GLY A 55 -1.73 2.11 10.38
CA GLY A 55 -2.82 1.62 9.54
C GLY A 55 -2.99 2.42 8.23
N VAL A 56 -2.75 3.73 8.27
CA VAL A 56 -2.66 4.57 7.06
C VAL A 56 -1.51 4.09 6.17
N LEU A 57 -0.34 3.82 6.74
CA LEU A 57 0.80 3.29 6.01
C LEU A 57 0.51 1.90 5.43
N ALA A 58 -0.10 1.02 6.20
CA ALA A 58 -0.52 -0.29 5.71
C ALA A 58 -1.52 -0.17 4.54
N GLY A 59 -2.49 0.73 4.64
CA GLY A 59 -3.44 1.02 3.56
C GLY A 59 -2.75 1.54 2.30
N ALA A 60 -1.79 2.44 2.43
CA ALA A 60 -1.01 2.97 1.31
C ALA A 60 -0.17 1.87 0.62
N ILE A 61 0.46 0.98 1.40
CA ILE A 61 1.23 -0.16 0.87
C ILE A 61 0.32 -1.14 0.12
N LEU A 62 -0.86 -1.47 0.68
CA LEU A 62 -1.84 -2.32 0.01
C LEU A 62 -2.35 -1.71 -1.29
N ALA A 63 -2.62 -0.41 -1.29
CA ALA A 63 -3.05 0.32 -2.48
C ALA A 63 -1.98 0.28 -3.58
N PHE A 64 -0.72 0.54 -3.20
CA PHE A 64 0.43 0.47 -4.10
C PHE A 64 0.61 -0.94 -4.69
N ALA A 65 0.53 -1.98 -3.85
CA ALA A 65 0.62 -3.35 -4.31
C ALA A 65 -0.49 -3.71 -5.30
N LYS A 66 -1.74 -3.29 -5.05
CA LYS A 66 -2.86 -3.48 -5.98
C LYS A 66 -2.67 -2.71 -7.28
N ALA A 67 -2.15 -1.49 -7.21
CA ALA A 67 -1.88 -0.63 -8.36
C ALA A 67 -0.79 -1.22 -9.26
N MET A 68 0.29 -1.79 -8.71
CA MET A 68 1.34 -2.43 -9.50
C MET A 68 0.83 -3.64 -10.29
N GLY A 69 -0.13 -4.38 -9.73
CA GLY A 69 -0.78 -5.50 -10.41
C GLY A 69 -1.84 -5.07 -11.43
N GLU A 70 -2.04 -3.76 -11.66
CA GLU A 70 -3.15 -3.31 -12.49
C GLU A 70 -2.85 -3.35 -13.99
N PHE A 71 -3.55 -4.27 -14.66
CA PHE A 71 -3.43 -4.53 -16.08
C PHE A 71 -4.68 -4.10 -16.88
N GLY A 72 -5.87 -4.49 -16.42
CA GLY A 72 -7.11 -4.41 -17.22
C GLY A 72 -7.61 -2.99 -17.49
N ALA A 73 -7.65 -2.15 -16.47
CA ALA A 73 -8.00 -0.75 -16.61
C ALA A 73 -6.91 0.04 -17.37
N THR A 74 -5.64 -0.30 -17.17
CA THR A 74 -4.53 0.36 -17.85
C THR A 74 -4.56 0.12 -19.36
N ILE A 75 -4.71 -1.13 -19.80
CA ILE A 75 -4.75 -1.44 -21.25
C ILE A 75 -5.99 -0.85 -21.92
N THR A 76 -7.13 -0.84 -21.21
CA THR A 76 -8.41 -0.32 -21.75
C THR A 76 -8.40 1.20 -21.91
N PHE A 77 -7.81 1.94 -20.97
CA PHE A 77 -7.86 3.41 -20.97
C PHE A 77 -6.60 4.12 -21.50
N VAL A 78 -5.47 3.43 -21.57
CA VAL A 78 -4.16 4.06 -21.85
C VAL A 78 -3.48 3.42 -23.07
N SER A 79 -3.99 2.29 -23.57
CA SER A 79 -3.34 1.45 -24.57
C SER A 79 -1.96 0.93 -24.11
N ASN A 80 -1.38 0.01 -24.89
CA ASN A 80 -0.06 -0.57 -24.63
C ASN A 80 0.94 -0.10 -25.68
N ILE A 81 1.53 1.09 -25.50
CA ILE A 81 2.55 1.63 -26.40
C ILE A 81 3.94 1.23 -25.88
N PRO A 82 4.69 0.37 -26.59
CA PRO A 82 6.03 -0.03 -26.19
C PRO A 82 6.94 1.19 -25.97
N GLY A 83 7.67 1.21 -24.86
CA GLY A 83 8.59 2.30 -24.51
C GLY A 83 7.93 3.58 -23.95
N GLN A 84 6.60 3.67 -23.86
CA GLN A 84 5.91 4.82 -23.27
C GLN A 84 4.93 4.46 -22.15
N THR A 85 3.97 3.56 -22.42
CA THR A 85 2.89 3.23 -21.48
C THR A 85 2.87 1.76 -21.08
N GLN A 86 3.85 1.00 -21.56
CA GLN A 86 3.97 -0.42 -21.30
C GLN A 86 4.35 -0.69 -19.84
N THR A 87 3.47 -1.39 -19.12
CA THR A 87 3.72 -1.88 -17.77
C THR A 87 4.22 -3.33 -17.82
N VAL A 88 4.79 -3.83 -16.72
CA VAL A 88 5.25 -5.22 -16.65
C VAL A 88 4.13 -6.23 -17.00
N PRO A 89 2.89 -6.08 -16.47
CA PRO A 89 1.78 -6.95 -16.89
C PRO A 89 1.45 -6.86 -18.38
N SER A 90 1.49 -5.66 -18.98
CA SER A 90 1.18 -5.49 -20.40
C SER A 90 2.29 -5.98 -21.32
N ALA A 91 3.55 -5.98 -20.86
CA ALA A 91 4.65 -6.63 -21.55
C ALA A 91 4.51 -8.16 -21.54
N ILE A 92 4.20 -8.76 -20.38
CA ILE A 92 3.94 -10.21 -20.27
C ILE A 92 2.80 -10.61 -21.21
N TYR A 93 1.68 -9.86 -21.19
CA TYR A 93 0.56 -10.10 -22.09
C TYR A 93 0.97 -10.01 -23.57
N ALA A 94 1.75 -9.00 -23.95
CA ALA A 94 2.22 -8.83 -25.33
C ALA A 94 3.11 -10.00 -25.78
N PHE A 95 4.02 -10.50 -24.94
CA PHE A 95 4.86 -11.65 -25.27
C PHE A 95 4.06 -12.95 -25.45
N LEU A 96 2.98 -13.14 -24.70
CA LEU A 96 2.10 -14.31 -24.87
C LEU A 96 1.30 -14.29 -26.18
N GLN A 97 1.17 -13.13 -26.84
CA GLN A 97 0.50 -13.00 -28.14
C GLN A 97 1.44 -13.25 -29.33
N VAL A 98 2.75 -13.36 -29.10
CA VAL A 98 3.75 -13.60 -30.15
C VAL A 98 4.12 -15.09 -30.15
N PRO A 99 4.03 -15.80 -31.28
CA PRO A 99 4.48 -17.19 -31.37
C PRO A 99 5.96 -17.32 -30.95
N GLY A 100 6.25 -18.17 -29.96
CA GLY A 100 7.62 -18.35 -29.43
C GLY A 100 8.03 -17.33 -28.34
N GLY A 101 7.12 -16.45 -27.90
CA GLY A 101 7.38 -15.45 -26.86
C GLY A 101 7.31 -15.97 -25.41
N GLU A 102 6.98 -17.24 -25.20
CA GLU A 102 6.72 -17.84 -23.89
C GLU A 102 7.94 -17.77 -22.97
N ALA A 103 9.14 -17.97 -23.52
CA ALA A 103 10.39 -17.88 -22.76
C ALA A 103 10.63 -16.46 -22.21
N SER A 104 10.31 -15.43 -22.99
CA SER A 104 10.43 -14.02 -22.57
C SER A 104 9.37 -13.67 -21.52
N ALA A 105 8.13 -14.13 -21.71
CA ALA A 105 7.06 -13.98 -20.73
C ALA A 105 7.42 -14.63 -19.38
N LEU A 106 7.93 -15.86 -19.40
CA LEU A 106 8.35 -16.59 -18.20
C LEU A 106 9.47 -15.89 -17.44
N ARG A 107 10.46 -15.32 -18.13
CA ARG A 107 11.53 -14.54 -17.50
C ARG A 107 10.97 -13.32 -16.75
N LEU A 108 10.06 -12.57 -17.38
CA LEU A 108 9.44 -11.40 -16.75
C LEU A 108 8.58 -11.79 -15.54
N VAL A 109 7.84 -12.89 -15.63
CA VAL A 109 7.07 -13.43 -14.49
C VAL A 109 8.03 -13.79 -13.35
N ALA A 110 9.10 -14.54 -13.63
CA ALA A 110 10.06 -14.94 -12.61
C ALA A 110 10.70 -13.72 -11.90
N VAL A 111 11.14 -12.72 -12.67
CA VAL A 111 11.70 -11.47 -12.11
C VAL A 111 10.66 -10.74 -11.24
N SER A 112 9.41 -10.66 -11.70
CA SER A 112 8.34 -10.00 -10.97
C SER A 112 8.03 -10.70 -9.63
N VAL A 113 7.99 -12.04 -9.64
CA VAL A 113 7.76 -12.85 -8.43
C VAL A 113 8.91 -12.66 -7.44
N VAL A 114 10.16 -12.75 -7.90
CA VAL A 114 11.34 -12.57 -7.05
C VAL A 114 11.36 -11.17 -6.42
N LEU A 115 11.07 -10.13 -7.20
CA LEU A 115 11.00 -8.76 -6.69
C LEU A 115 9.86 -8.58 -5.68
N ALA A 116 8.67 -9.12 -5.96
CA ALA A 116 7.52 -9.00 -5.06
C ALA A 116 7.76 -9.72 -3.73
N VAL A 117 8.23 -10.98 -3.78
CA VAL A 117 8.55 -11.76 -2.58
C VAL A 117 9.70 -11.12 -1.80
N GLY A 118 10.75 -10.68 -2.49
CA GLY A 118 11.88 -9.98 -1.86
C GLY A 118 11.47 -8.70 -1.14
N ALA A 119 10.65 -7.86 -1.78
CA ALA A 119 10.13 -6.62 -1.20
C ALA A 119 9.23 -6.90 0.03
N LEU A 120 8.39 -7.93 -0.03
CA LEU A 120 7.54 -8.33 1.08
C LEU A 120 8.37 -8.79 2.29
N LEU A 121 9.33 -9.69 2.07
CA LEU A 121 10.22 -10.19 3.12
C LEU A 121 11.04 -9.05 3.76
N ALA A 122 11.52 -8.11 2.95
CA ALA A 122 12.24 -6.93 3.42
C ALA A 122 11.33 -6.01 4.26
N SER A 123 10.11 -5.77 3.80
CA SER A 123 9.12 -4.95 4.52
C SER A 123 8.78 -5.56 5.88
N GLU A 124 8.52 -6.87 5.94
CA GLU A 124 8.27 -7.54 7.21
C GLU A 124 9.49 -7.54 8.13
N ALA A 125 10.70 -7.75 7.58
CA ALA A 125 11.92 -7.71 8.38
C ALA A 125 12.13 -6.32 9.00
N LEU A 126 11.87 -5.25 8.24
CA LEU A 126 11.96 -3.87 8.72
C LEU A 126 10.88 -3.57 9.77
N ALA A 127 9.63 -3.95 9.51
CA ALA A 127 8.52 -3.78 10.45
C ALA A 127 8.76 -4.54 11.76
N ARG A 128 9.30 -5.76 11.70
CA ARG A 128 9.71 -6.55 12.87
C ARG A 128 10.82 -5.84 13.66
N ARG A 129 11.83 -5.29 12.98
CA ARG A 129 12.93 -4.54 13.63
C ARG A 129 12.46 -3.26 14.31
N MET A 130 11.50 -2.55 13.72
CA MET A 130 10.90 -1.36 14.31
C MET A 130 10.10 -1.70 15.57
N ARG A 131 9.27 -2.75 15.52
CA ARG A 131 8.52 -3.24 16.69
C ARG A 131 9.43 -3.74 17.82
N ALA A 132 10.53 -4.41 17.48
CA ALA A 132 11.53 -4.87 18.45
C ALA A 132 12.29 -3.71 19.13
N ARG A 133 12.41 -2.56 18.47
CA ARG A 133 12.95 -1.32 19.06
C ARG A 133 11.92 -0.53 19.89
N SER A 134 10.65 -0.93 19.87
CA SER A 134 9.54 -0.24 20.53
C SER A 134 8.99 -0.95 21.77
N GLY A 135 9.72 -1.87 22.42
CA GLY A 135 9.29 -2.46 23.70
C GLY A 135 10.30 -2.26 24.84
N PRO A 136 9.93 -2.33 26.13
CA PRO A 136 8.70 -1.92 26.83
C PRO A 136 9.03 -0.82 27.87
N GLY A 137 8.65 0.43 27.64
CA GLY A 137 9.08 1.56 28.50
C GLY A 137 8.02 2.55 28.95
N ALA A 138 6.74 2.32 28.67
CA ALA A 138 5.67 3.30 28.95
C ALA A 138 4.51 2.72 29.78
N GLY A 139 4.81 1.76 30.66
CA GLY A 139 3.84 1.11 31.54
C GLY A 139 4.32 0.95 32.98
N MET A 140 5.15 1.87 33.47
CA MET A 140 5.57 1.89 34.87
C MET A 140 5.96 3.29 35.33
N ILE A 141 4.99 4.21 35.36
CA ILE A 141 4.87 5.23 36.41
C ILE A 141 3.38 5.53 36.59
#